data_AF-A0A0N4TAE2-F1
#
_entry.id   AF-A0A0N4TAE2-F1
#
_cell.length_a   1.000
_cell.length_b   1.000
_cell.length_c   1.000
_cell.angle_alpha   90.00
_cell.angle_beta   90.00
_cell.angle_gamma   90.00
#
_symmetry.space_group_name_H-M   'P 1'
#
loop_
_entity.id
_entity.type
_entity.pdbx_description
1 polymer ?
#
loop_
_entity_poly.entity_id
_entity_poly.type
_entity_poly.pdbx_seq_one_letter_code
_entity_poly.pdbx_strand_id
1 'polypeptide(L)'
;MLYIEAKMHREAIEMYNKASRWADSYRLATEFMGVESDQMYEELAQTMENSGRLKDAEQLYIAIGQVNNAIAMYKKTDRIDDMIRLMEKYHIENVKETHLQVAIDLEEKGNLREAEEHYLLANEWKKAVNMYRNAEIWNDAYRIAKQEGDDMAQKQIRYFE
;
A
#
# COMPACT_ATOMS: atom_id res chain seq x y z
N MET A 1 -5.20 -23.80 39.25
CA MET A 1 -5.88 -23.87 37.93
C MET A 1 -5.35 -22.80 36.97
N LEU A 2 -5.25 -21.52 37.39
CA LEU A 2 -4.72 -20.40 36.60
C LEU A 2 -3.41 -20.66 35.81
N TYR A 3 -2.43 -21.37 36.40
CA TYR A 3 -1.13 -21.61 35.75
C TYR A 3 -1.20 -22.63 34.60
N ILE A 4 -2.15 -23.57 34.64
CA ILE A 4 -2.35 -24.58 33.59
C ILE A 4 -3.04 -23.92 32.39
N GLU A 5 -4.06 -23.10 32.69
CA GLU A 5 -4.82 -22.33 31.70
C GLU A 5 -3.92 -21.34 30.95
N ALA A 6 -3.09 -20.55 31.66
CA ALA A 6 -2.10 -19.66 31.03
C ALA A 6 -1.10 -20.39 30.12
N LYS A 7 -0.69 -21.61 30.49
CA LYS A 7 0.23 -22.42 29.66
C LYS A 7 -0.46 -22.92 28.38
N MET A 8 -1.72 -23.35 28.49
CA MET A 8 -2.50 -23.80 27.33
C MET A 8 -2.76 -22.67 26.33
N HIS A 9 -3.01 -21.44 26.80
CA HIS A 9 -3.20 -20.28 25.91
C HIS A 9 -1.93 -19.93 25.15
N ARG A 10 -0.75 -19.97 25.80
CA ARG A 10 0.53 -19.75 25.13
C ARG A 10 0.80 -20.79 24.05
N GLU A 11 0.56 -22.07 24.35
CA GLU A 11 0.73 -23.16 23.38
C GLU A 11 -0.23 -23.01 22.19
N ALA A 12 -1.47 -22.55 22.42
CA ALA A 12 -2.43 -22.28 21.36
C ALA A 12 -2.02 -21.10 20.46
N ILE A 13 -1.55 -19.99 21.05
CA ILE A 13 -1.01 -18.84 20.29
C ILE A 13 0.19 -19.29 19.44
N GLU A 14 1.12 -20.03 20.03
CA GLU A 14 2.27 -20.57 19.27
C GLU A 14 1.83 -21.50 18.13
N MET A 15 0.80 -22.31 18.34
CA MET A 15 0.25 -23.19 17.30
C MET A 15 -0.35 -22.39 16.13
N TYR A 16 -1.14 -21.35 16.42
CA TYR A 16 -1.70 -20.49 15.36
C TYR A 16 -0.62 -19.70 14.62
N ASN A 17 0.39 -19.20 15.33
CA ASN A 17 1.55 -18.54 14.72
C ASN A 17 2.33 -19.48 13.80
N LYS A 18 2.57 -20.73 14.22
CA LYS A 18 3.22 -21.76 13.37
C LYS A 18 2.40 -22.11 12.13
N ALA A 19 1.08 -22.00 12.22
CA ALA A 19 0.16 -22.23 11.11
C ALA A 19 -0.06 -20.99 10.22
N SER A 20 0.66 -19.88 10.44
CA SER A 20 0.44 -18.59 9.75
C SER A 20 -1.00 -18.07 9.88
N ARG A 21 -1.73 -18.46 10.93
CA ARG A 21 -3.10 -18.00 11.22
C ARG A 21 -3.06 -16.75 12.09
N TRP A 22 -2.49 -15.68 11.56
CA TRP A 22 -2.15 -14.46 12.31
C TRP A 22 -3.37 -13.79 12.96
N ALA A 23 -4.49 -13.67 12.25
CA ALA A 23 -5.71 -13.05 12.77
C ALA A 23 -6.33 -13.85 13.93
N ASP A 24 -6.34 -15.18 13.84
CA ASP A 24 -6.83 -16.03 14.92
C ASP A 24 -5.89 -16.01 16.12
N SER A 25 -4.58 -15.98 15.86
CA SER A 25 -3.57 -15.92 16.89
C SER A 25 -3.61 -14.60 17.65
N TYR A 26 -3.75 -13.48 16.94
CA TYR A 26 -3.87 -12.15 17.53
C TYR A 26 -5.16 -12.03 18.34
N ARG A 27 -6.31 -12.46 17.79
CA ARG A 27 -7.60 -12.45 18.52
C ARG A 27 -7.49 -13.16 19.86
N LEU A 28 -6.84 -14.34 19.88
CA LEU A 28 -6.61 -15.10 21.10
C LEU A 28 -5.65 -14.37 22.05
N ALA A 29 -4.57 -13.79 21.53
CA ALA A 29 -3.62 -13.04 22.33
C ALA A 29 -4.26 -11.79 22.98
N THR A 30 -5.09 -11.06 22.24
CA THR A 30 -5.81 -9.88 22.77
C THR A 30 -6.80 -10.26 23.87
N GLU A 31 -7.47 -11.42 23.74
CA GLU A 31 -8.40 -11.92 24.77
C GLU A 31 -7.71 -12.21 26.11
N PHE A 32 -6.48 -12.74 26.08
CA PHE A 32 -5.75 -13.14 27.29
C PHE A 32 -4.75 -12.12 27.82
N MET A 33 -4.12 -11.34 26.94
CA MET A 33 -3.02 -10.43 27.26
C MET A 33 -3.40 -8.96 27.07
N GLY A 34 -4.55 -8.65 26.47
CA GLY A 34 -4.98 -7.28 26.23
C GLY A 34 -3.96 -6.48 25.42
N VAL A 35 -3.65 -5.27 25.87
CA VAL A 35 -2.76 -4.32 25.17
C VAL A 35 -1.32 -4.83 25.01
N GLU A 36 -0.86 -5.74 25.87
CA GLU A 36 0.47 -6.36 25.72
C GLU A 36 0.57 -7.21 24.44
N SER A 37 -0.57 -7.65 23.88
CA SER A 37 -0.59 -8.42 22.62
C SER A 37 -0.16 -7.57 21.43
N ASP A 38 -0.46 -6.27 21.42
CA ASP A 38 -0.26 -5.41 20.27
C ASP A 38 1.23 -5.21 20.01
N GLN A 39 2.00 -4.92 21.06
CA GLN A 39 3.45 -4.78 20.97
C GLN A 39 4.14 -6.08 20.53
N MET A 40 3.72 -7.23 21.08
CA MET A 40 4.31 -8.52 20.70
C MET A 40 4.08 -8.84 19.23
N TYR A 41 2.88 -8.55 18.71
CA TYR A 41 2.54 -8.78 17.30
C TYR A 41 3.16 -7.75 16.36
N GLU A 42 3.38 -6.52 16.82
CA GLU A 42 4.15 -5.50 16.09
C GLU A 42 5.62 -5.92 15.92
N GLU A 43 6.28 -6.38 16.99
CA GLU A 43 7.65 -6.91 16.93
C GLU A 43 7.75 -8.14 16.01
N LEU A 44 6.72 -9.00 16.03
CA LEU A 44 6.62 -10.13 15.12
C LEU A 44 6.48 -9.68 13.65
N ALA A 45 5.63 -8.67 13.37
CA ALA A 45 5.45 -8.12 12.04
C ALA A 45 6.76 -7.54 11.49
N GLN A 46 7.50 -6.77 12.31
CA GLN A 46 8.81 -6.22 11.96
C GLN A 46 9.85 -7.31 11.72
N THR A 47 9.83 -8.40 12.50
CA THR A 47 10.70 -9.56 12.27
C THR A 47 10.40 -10.22 10.93
N MET A 48 9.13 -10.35 10.56
CA MET A 48 8.71 -10.89 9.26
C MET A 48 9.09 -9.96 8.10
N GLU A 49 8.95 -8.64 8.28
CA GLU A 49 9.42 -7.61 7.33
C GLU A 49 10.92 -7.75 7.09
N ASN A 50 11.73 -7.77 8.16
CA ASN A 50 13.19 -7.89 8.07
C ASN A 50 13.64 -9.22 7.47
N SER A 51 12.82 -10.26 7.58
CA SER A 51 13.04 -11.57 6.95
C SER A 51 12.59 -11.63 5.48
N GLY A 52 12.04 -10.54 4.94
CA GLY A 52 11.50 -10.47 3.57
C GLY A 52 10.13 -11.14 3.40
N ARG A 53 9.50 -11.61 4.47
CA ARG A 53 8.17 -12.26 4.46
C ARG A 53 7.05 -11.21 4.47
N LEU A 54 7.04 -10.35 3.45
CA LEU A 54 6.17 -9.17 3.39
C LEU A 54 4.67 -9.51 3.48
N LYS A 55 4.23 -10.64 2.91
CA LYS A 55 2.82 -11.06 3.00
C LYS A 55 2.39 -11.48 4.41
N ASP A 56 3.29 -12.07 5.17
CA ASP A 56 3.02 -12.41 6.57
C ASP A 56 3.02 -11.15 7.44
N ALA A 57 3.98 -10.24 7.19
CA ALA A 57 4.00 -8.93 7.83
C ALA A 57 2.74 -8.10 7.53
N GLU A 58 2.26 -8.08 6.27
CA GLU A 58 0.99 -7.43 5.90
C GLU A 58 -0.18 -7.99 6.73
N GLN A 59 -0.31 -9.32 6.82
CA GLN A 59 -1.39 -9.95 7.59
C GLN A 59 -1.32 -9.61 9.08
N LEU A 60 -0.11 -9.56 9.64
CA LEU A 60 0.12 -9.18 11.03
C LEU A 60 -0.26 -7.71 11.27
N TYR A 61 0.27 -6.78 10.46
CA TYR A 61 -0.05 -5.36 10.55
C TYR A 61 -1.56 -5.09 10.39
N ILE A 62 -2.23 -5.79 9.48
CA ILE A 62 -3.69 -5.70 9.32
C ILE A 62 -4.42 -6.25 10.54
N ALA A 63 -4.00 -7.41 11.07
CA ALA A 63 -4.63 -8.04 12.22
C ALA A 63 -4.60 -7.13 13.46
N ILE A 64 -3.51 -6.39 13.66
CA ILE A 64 -3.34 -5.42 14.76
C ILE A 64 -3.88 -4.02 14.43
N GLY A 65 -4.50 -3.82 13.27
CA GLY A 65 -5.08 -2.54 12.86
C GLY A 65 -4.06 -1.48 12.38
N GLN A 66 -2.78 -1.82 12.28
CA GLN A 66 -1.71 -0.93 11.83
C GLN A 66 -1.53 -0.93 10.30
N VAL A 67 -2.60 -0.62 9.56
CA VAL A 67 -2.58 -0.61 8.08
C VAL A 67 -1.52 0.35 7.52
N ASN A 68 -1.29 1.49 8.16
CA ASN A 68 -0.27 2.47 7.74
C ASN A 68 1.14 1.88 7.78
N ASN A 69 1.44 0.98 8.71
CA ASN A 69 2.74 0.31 8.79
C ASN A 69 2.93 -0.69 7.63
N ALA A 70 1.86 -1.41 7.23
CA ALA A 70 1.89 -2.26 6.04
C ALA A 70 2.14 -1.44 4.75
N ILE A 71 1.53 -0.27 4.64
CA ILE A 71 1.73 0.65 3.50
C ILE A 71 3.17 1.18 3.47
N ALA A 72 3.70 1.62 4.62
CA ALA A 72 5.07 2.11 4.73
C ALA A 72 6.10 1.01 4.40
N MET A 73 5.86 -0.22 4.83
CA MET A 73 6.66 -1.39 4.49
C MET A 73 6.70 -1.61 2.95
N TYR A 74 5.56 -1.57 2.28
CA TYR A 74 5.52 -1.76 0.83
C TYR A 74 6.17 -0.62 0.05
N LYS A 75 6.05 0.62 0.54
CA LYS A 75 6.79 1.76 0.00
C LYS A 75 8.31 1.56 0.10
N LYS A 76 8.81 1.14 1.26
CA LYS A 76 10.24 0.91 1.53
C LYS A 76 10.83 -0.23 0.69
N THR A 77 10.01 -1.19 0.29
CA THR A 77 10.44 -2.35 -0.52
C THR A 77 10.18 -2.17 -2.02
N ASP A 78 9.79 -0.97 -2.45
CA ASP A 78 9.46 -0.62 -3.85
C ASP A 78 8.31 -1.47 -4.45
N ARG A 79 7.41 -1.97 -3.59
CA ARG A 79 6.24 -2.77 -3.97
C ARG A 79 5.00 -1.89 -4.07
N ILE A 80 5.05 -0.98 -5.02
CA ILE A 80 4.04 0.07 -5.22
C ILE A 80 2.63 -0.50 -5.44
N ASP A 81 2.48 -1.55 -6.24
CA ASP A 81 1.15 -2.15 -6.50
C ASP A 81 0.46 -2.65 -5.22
N ASP A 82 1.23 -3.30 -4.34
CA ASP A 82 0.71 -3.80 -3.05
C ASP A 82 0.36 -2.65 -2.11
N MET A 83 1.17 -1.58 -2.11
CA MET A 83 0.90 -0.36 -1.36
C MET A 83 -0.42 0.27 -1.80
N ILE A 84 -0.63 0.47 -3.10
CA ILE A 84 -1.84 1.12 -3.63
C ILE A 84 -3.07 0.24 -3.41
N ARG A 85 -2.96 -1.08 -3.61
CA ARG A 85 -4.03 -2.03 -3.27
C ARG A 85 -4.49 -1.87 -1.82
N LEU A 86 -3.56 -1.70 -0.88
CA LEU A 86 -3.91 -1.48 0.52
C LEU A 86 -4.57 -0.12 0.75
N MET A 87 -4.03 0.93 0.15
CA MET A 87 -4.59 2.28 0.27
C MET A 87 -6.04 2.35 -0.24
N GLU A 88 -6.32 1.75 -1.40
CA GLU A 88 -7.66 1.67 -1.96
C GLU A 88 -8.60 0.84 -1.09
N LYS A 89 -8.15 -0.34 -0.65
CA LYS A 89 -8.95 -1.27 0.16
C LYS A 89 -9.36 -0.67 1.51
N TYR A 90 -8.47 0.08 2.14
CA TYR A 90 -8.71 0.69 3.46
C TYR A 90 -9.11 2.16 3.38
N HIS A 91 -9.42 2.67 2.18
CA HIS A 91 -9.83 4.04 1.93
C HIS A 91 -8.91 5.08 2.58
N ILE A 92 -7.60 4.83 2.48
CA ILE A 92 -6.60 5.76 3.00
C ILE A 92 -6.68 7.05 2.18
N GLU A 93 -6.77 8.19 2.86
CA GLU A 93 -6.79 9.49 2.21
C GLU A 93 -5.48 9.72 1.42
N ASN A 94 -5.50 10.64 0.46
CA ASN A 94 -4.32 11.04 -0.30
C ASN A 94 -3.73 9.98 -1.27
N VAL A 95 -4.55 9.02 -1.73
CA VAL A 95 -4.16 8.09 -2.82
C VAL A 95 -3.66 8.83 -4.06
N LYS A 96 -4.32 9.94 -4.44
CA LYS A 96 -3.91 10.78 -5.58
C LYS A 96 -2.52 11.40 -5.40
N GLU A 97 -2.24 11.94 -4.20
CA GLU A 97 -0.93 12.51 -3.88
C GLU A 97 0.15 11.42 -3.86
N THR A 98 -0.20 10.23 -3.39
CA THR A 98 0.70 9.08 -3.40
C THR A 98 1.03 8.62 -4.82
N HIS A 99 0.04 8.52 -5.71
CA HIS A 99 0.26 8.28 -7.14
C HIS A 99 1.19 9.33 -7.74
N LEU A 100 1.01 10.60 -7.39
CA LEU A 100 1.88 11.66 -7.88
C LEU A 100 3.33 11.48 -7.42
N GLN A 101 3.56 11.18 -6.14
CA GLN A 101 4.92 10.94 -5.63
C GLN A 101 5.56 9.73 -6.29
N VAL A 102 4.81 8.63 -6.43
CA VAL A 102 5.27 7.42 -7.11
C VAL A 102 5.64 7.73 -8.57
N ALA A 103 4.85 8.52 -9.28
CA ALA A 103 5.14 8.90 -10.65
C ALA A 103 6.45 9.71 -10.76
N ILE A 104 6.69 10.63 -9.83
CA ILE A 104 7.95 11.40 -9.76
C ILE A 104 9.14 10.47 -9.51
N ASP A 105 9.03 9.57 -8.54
CA ASP A 105 10.10 8.62 -8.20
C ASP A 105 10.43 7.69 -9.40
N LEU A 106 9.42 7.28 -10.16
CA LEU A 106 9.58 6.47 -11.38
C LEU A 106 10.17 7.27 -12.54
N GLU A 107 9.79 8.54 -12.70
CA GLU A 107 10.39 9.45 -13.66
C GLU A 107 11.88 9.64 -13.40
N GLU A 108 12.28 9.83 -12.14
CA GLU A 108 13.70 9.93 -11.73
C GLU A 108 14.48 8.63 -11.99
N LYS A 109 13.83 7.47 -11.86
CA LYS A 109 14.40 6.16 -12.24
C LYS A 109 14.45 5.92 -13.76
N GLY A 110 13.77 6.75 -14.56
CA GLY A 110 13.67 6.61 -16.01
C GLY A 110 12.55 5.66 -16.49
N ASN A 111 11.70 5.18 -15.57
CA ASN A 111 10.56 4.30 -15.88
C ASN A 111 9.35 5.13 -16.37
N LEU A 112 9.50 5.80 -17.51
CA LEU A 112 8.53 6.78 -18.01
C LEU A 112 7.13 6.20 -18.23
N ARG A 113 7.03 4.92 -18.62
CA ARG A 113 5.74 4.27 -18.87
C ARG A 113 4.94 4.03 -17.59
N GLU A 114 5.58 3.52 -16.54
CA GLU A 114 4.93 3.32 -15.24
C GLU A 114 4.62 4.69 -14.60
N ALA A 115 5.50 5.68 -14.77
CA ALA A 115 5.26 7.05 -14.34
C ALA A 115 4.03 7.66 -15.04
N GLU A 116 3.84 7.43 -16.35
CA GLU A 116 2.63 7.86 -17.08
C GLU A 116 1.36 7.32 -16.41
N GLU A 117 1.31 6.01 -16.16
CA GLU A 117 0.14 5.36 -15.57
C GLU A 117 -0.23 6.00 -14.22
N HIS A 118 0.76 6.24 -13.36
CA HIS A 118 0.53 6.89 -12.08
C HIS A 118 0.19 8.39 -12.19
N TYR A 119 0.78 9.13 -13.12
CA TYR A 119 0.37 10.52 -13.39
C TYR A 119 -1.09 10.61 -13.85
N LEU A 120 -1.55 9.68 -14.70
CA LEU A 120 -2.93 9.62 -15.16
C LEU A 120 -3.89 9.25 -14.03
N LEU A 121 -3.53 8.28 -13.17
CA LEU A 121 -4.31 7.93 -11.97
C LEU A 121 -4.42 9.11 -10.99
N ALA A 122 -3.37 9.92 -10.87
CA ALA A 122 -3.39 11.17 -10.11
C ALA A 122 -4.22 12.30 -10.79
N ASN A 123 -4.71 12.10 -12.02
CA ASN A 123 -5.32 13.11 -12.90
C ASN A 123 -4.37 14.26 -13.27
N GLU A 124 -3.07 14.03 -13.24
CA GLU A 124 -2.00 14.99 -13.51
C GLU A 124 -1.38 14.73 -14.90
N TRP A 125 -2.23 14.56 -15.93
CA TRP A 125 -1.79 14.26 -17.30
C TRP A 125 -0.83 15.31 -17.88
N LYS A 126 -0.93 16.57 -17.45
CA LYS A 126 0.00 17.64 -17.85
C LYS A 126 1.44 17.35 -17.40
N LYS A 127 1.61 16.71 -16.23
CA LYS A 127 2.91 16.27 -15.74
C LYS A 127 3.45 15.11 -16.57
N ALA A 128 2.60 14.13 -16.91
CA ALA A 128 2.97 13.05 -17.84
C ALA A 128 3.44 13.59 -19.21
N VAL A 129 2.74 14.59 -19.76
CA VAL A 129 3.16 15.25 -21.02
C VAL A 129 4.52 15.93 -20.85
N ASN A 130 4.73 16.69 -19.76
CA ASN A 130 6.00 17.37 -19.51
C ASN A 130 7.16 16.40 -19.30
N MET A 131 6.94 15.29 -18.61
CA MET A 131 7.90 14.20 -18.46
C MET A 131 8.37 13.69 -19.83
N TYR A 132 7.44 13.33 -20.73
CA TYR A 132 7.81 12.86 -22.07
C TYR A 132 8.49 13.94 -22.93
N ARG A 133 8.11 15.20 -22.78
CA ARG A 133 8.79 16.32 -23.45
C ARG A 133 10.24 16.48 -22.98
N ASN A 134 10.48 16.37 -21.67
CA ASN A 134 11.82 16.44 -21.09
C ASN A 134 12.70 15.28 -21.55
N ALA A 135 12.10 14.11 -21.81
CA ALA A 135 12.77 12.95 -22.39
C ALA A 135 12.90 12.99 -23.92
N GLU A 136 12.48 14.07 -24.59
CA GLU A 136 12.42 14.23 -26.05
C GLU A 136 11.55 13.18 -26.79
N ILE A 137 10.63 12.54 -26.07
CA ILE A 137 9.68 11.55 -26.62
C ILE A 137 8.38 12.27 -27.00
N TRP A 138 8.42 12.96 -28.14
CA TRP A 138 7.33 13.83 -28.58
C TRP A 138 6.04 13.09 -28.96
N ASN A 139 6.15 11.85 -29.45
CA ASN A 139 5.01 11.06 -29.89
C ASN A 139 4.05 10.73 -28.74
N ASP A 140 4.59 10.27 -27.61
CA ASP A 140 3.79 9.95 -26.42
C ASP A 140 3.25 11.20 -25.73
N ALA A 141 4.06 12.27 -25.65
CA ALA A 141 3.60 13.56 -25.16
C ALA A 141 2.38 14.07 -25.94
N TYR A 142 2.41 13.98 -27.27
CA TYR A 142 1.29 14.39 -28.12
C TYR A 142 0.07 13.49 -27.96
N ARG A 143 0.27 12.17 -27.88
CA ARG A 143 -0.81 11.18 -27.65
C ARG A 143 -1.61 11.53 -26.40
N ILE A 144 -0.93 11.72 -25.27
CA ILE A 144 -1.58 12.00 -23.99
C ILE A 144 -2.28 13.35 -24.03
N ALA A 145 -1.61 14.38 -24.55
CA ALA A 145 -2.20 15.73 -24.63
C ALA A 145 -3.47 15.76 -25.48
N LYS A 146 -3.51 15.01 -26.59
CA LYS A 146 -4.69 14.91 -27.45
C LYS A 146 -5.83 14.16 -26.75
N GLN A 147 -5.53 13.01 -26.17
CA GLN A 147 -6.53 12.15 -25.52
C GLN A 147 -7.16 12.85 -24.31
N GLU A 148 -6.35 13.34 -23.36
CA GLU A 148 -6.85 13.93 -22.11
C GLU A 148 -7.33 15.38 -22.29
N GLY A 149 -6.75 16.12 -23.24
CA GLY A 149 -7.17 17.48 -23.57
C GLY A 149 -8.57 17.55 -24.17
N ASP A 150 -8.89 16.64 -25.09
CA ASP A 150 -10.21 16.57 -25.72
C ASP A 150 -11.27 16.04 -24.73
N ASP A 151 -10.93 15.03 -23.93
CA ASP A 151 -11.82 14.49 -22.89
C ASP A 151 -12.17 15.54 -21.82
N MET A 152 -11.23 16.40 -21.45
CA MET A 152 -11.49 17.48 -20.49
C MET A 152 -12.40 18.56 -21.07
N ALA A 153 -12.22 18.91 -22.34
CA ALA A 153 -13.13 19.82 -23.05
C ALA A 153 -14.56 19.25 -23.10
N GLN A 154 -14.72 17.95 -23.37
CA GLN A 154 -16.02 17.28 -23.36
C GLN A 154 -16.66 17.23 -21.96
N LYS A 155 -15.87 16.93 -20.91
CA LYS A 155 -16.35 16.93 -19.52
C LYS A 155 -16.80 18.31 -19.05
N GLN A 156 -16.13 19.38 -19.47
CA GLN A 156 -16.54 20.75 -19.15
C GLN A 156 -17.87 21.11 -19.79
N ILE A 157 -18.10 20.75 -21.05
CA ILE A 157 -19.36 21.05 -21.75
C ILE A 157 -20.55 20.35 -21.08
N ARG A 158 -20.37 19.09 -20.64
CA ARG A 158 -21.42 18.30 -20.00
C ARG A 158 -21.84 18.79 -18.60
N TYR A 159 -21.03 19.61 -17.93
CA TYR A 159 -21.37 20.19 -16.62
C TYR A 159 -22.20 21.48 -16.73
N PHE A 160 -22.36 22.04 -17.93
CA PHE A 160 -23.13 23.26 -18.19
C PHE A 160 -24.50 23.00 -18.87
N GLU A 161 -24.91 21.74 -19.01
CA GLU A 161 -26.29 21.33 -19.39
C GLU A 161 -27.08 20.86 -18.17
#